data_AF-A0A8T0EZB1-F1
#
_entry.id   AF-A0A8T0EZB1-F1
#
_cell.length_a   1.000
_cell.length_b   1.000
_cell.length_c   1.000
_cell.angle_alpha   90.00
_cell.angle_beta   90.00
_cell.angle_gamma   90.00
#
_symmetry.space_group_name_H-M   'P 1'
#
loop_
_entity.id
_entity.type
_entity.pdbx_description
1 polymer ?
#
loop_
_entity_poly.entity_id
_entity_poly.type
_entity_poly.pdbx_seq_one_letter_code
_entity_poly.pdbx_strand_id
1 'polypeptide(L)'
;MSRNRCHKRKINPRLRNKSFSYDFSSDEDSDYFSPTPSLRGRHKNINRGKWTKEEDEKLKSLVESYGESQWETIANLFPDRSDVQCQQRWYKVVNPELVKGPWTKEEDEKVIELVKKYGPKKWTVIAKHLRGRIGKQCRERWHNHLNPCIKKTAWTLEEEKMIVHYHRILGNQWSKIAKQLPGR
;
A
#
# COMPACT_ATOMS: atom_id res chain seq x y z
N MET A 1 -0.91 -31.79 -18.14
CA MET A 1 -1.23 -31.74 -19.60
C MET A 1 -2.54 -30.95 -19.68
N SER A 2 -2.63 -29.74 -20.22
CA SER A 2 -2.25 -29.29 -21.55
C SER A 2 -1.87 -27.80 -21.58
N ARG A 3 -1.09 -27.45 -22.60
CA ARG A 3 -0.52 -26.14 -22.92
C ARG A 3 -1.49 -25.28 -23.74
N ASN A 4 -1.07 -24.02 -23.96
CA ASN A 4 -1.35 -23.09 -25.08
C ASN A 4 -2.34 -21.96 -24.76
N ARG A 5 -2.18 -20.72 -25.21
CA ARG A 5 -1.07 -19.99 -25.88
C ARG A 5 -1.41 -18.49 -25.80
N CYS A 6 -0.38 -17.68 -25.66
CA CYS A 6 -0.33 -16.24 -25.91
C CYS A 6 -0.75 -15.88 -27.35
N HIS A 7 -1.46 -14.76 -27.57
CA HIS A 7 -1.47 -14.03 -28.85
C HIS A 7 -1.35 -12.52 -28.62
N LYS A 8 -0.31 -11.95 -29.24
CA LYS A 8 -0.01 -10.52 -29.32
C LYS A 8 -0.83 -9.85 -30.45
N ARG A 9 -1.25 -8.60 -30.18
CA ARG A 9 -1.37 -7.39 -31.02
C ARG A 9 -1.54 -7.53 -32.54
N LYS A 10 -2.47 -6.73 -33.11
CA LYS A 10 -2.26 -5.92 -34.33
C LYS A 10 -3.00 -4.57 -34.24
N ILE A 11 -2.42 -3.56 -34.88
CA ILE A 11 -2.78 -2.13 -34.92
C ILE A 11 -3.25 -1.76 -36.35
N ASN A 12 -4.17 -0.78 -36.45
CA ASN A 12 -4.53 0.12 -37.59
C ASN A 12 -5.25 -0.44 -38.82
N PRO A 13 -5.94 0.37 -39.68
CA PRO A 13 -5.95 1.85 -39.77
C PRO A 13 -7.34 2.55 -39.98
N ARG A 14 -7.31 3.88 -39.75
CA ARG A 14 -8.06 5.02 -40.36
C ARG A 14 -9.32 4.77 -41.23
N LEU A 15 -10.31 5.66 -41.03
CA LEU A 15 -11.09 6.50 -41.98
C LEU A 15 -12.37 6.95 -41.23
N ARG A 16 -12.98 8.13 -41.36
CA ARG A 16 -12.70 9.40 -42.06
C ARG A 16 -13.75 10.41 -41.54
N ASN A 17 -13.29 11.63 -41.33
CA ASN A 17 -13.96 12.94 -41.24
C ASN A 17 -15.50 13.01 -41.25
N LYS A 18 -16.05 13.73 -40.25
CA LYS A 18 -17.22 14.60 -40.44
C LYS A 18 -16.84 16.04 -40.07
N SER A 19 -17.06 16.89 -41.05
CA SER A 19 -16.87 18.33 -41.12
C SER A 19 -17.72 19.09 -40.11
N PHE A 20 -17.09 20.02 -39.40
CA PHE A 20 -17.76 21.21 -38.85
C PHE A 20 -17.03 22.42 -39.42
N SER A 21 -17.74 23.17 -40.25
CA SER A 21 -17.33 24.48 -40.75
C SER A 21 -17.56 25.52 -39.67
N TYR A 22 -16.51 26.22 -39.26
CA TYR A 22 -16.63 27.46 -38.50
C TYR A 22 -15.63 28.45 -39.09
N ASP A 23 -16.16 29.40 -39.86
CA ASP A 23 -15.45 30.59 -40.30
C ASP A 23 -15.18 31.47 -39.08
N PHE A 24 -13.91 31.77 -38.82
CA PHE A 24 -13.54 32.92 -38.01
C PHE A 24 -12.32 33.57 -38.66
N SER A 25 -12.55 34.79 -39.13
CA SER A 25 -11.62 35.58 -39.94
C SER A 25 -10.36 35.95 -39.16
N SER A 26 -9.28 36.04 -39.93
CA SER A 26 -7.92 36.43 -39.56
C SER A 26 -7.84 37.79 -38.87
N ASP A 27 -6.94 37.87 -37.88
CA ASP A 27 -5.94 38.94 -37.79
C ASP A 27 -4.68 38.36 -37.11
N GLU A 28 -3.52 38.56 -37.73
CA GLU A 28 -2.20 38.13 -37.29
C GLU A 28 -1.64 39.03 -36.18
N ASP A 29 -0.90 38.46 -35.21
CA ASP A 29 0.42 39.02 -34.87
C ASP A 29 1.33 38.05 -34.08
N SER A 30 2.56 37.92 -34.60
CA SER A 30 3.85 37.70 -33.92
C SER A 30 4.13 36.48 -33.00
N ASP A 31 4.94 35.58 -33.57
CA ASP A 31 6.20 35.01 -33.08
C ASP A 31 6.49 34.77 -31.57
N TYR A 32 7.00 33.55 -31.35
CA TYR A 32 7.96 33.10 -30.32
C TYR A 32 7.44 32.16 -29.23
N PHE A 33 6.85 31.03 -29.63
CA PHE A 33 6.87 29.83 -28.79
C PHE A 33 8.23 29.12 -28.88
N SER A 34 9.17 29.54 -28.04
CA SER A 34 10.31 28.68 -27.70
C SER A 34 9.78 27.37 -27.11
N PRO A 35 10.25 26.18 -27.55
CA PRO A 35 9.92 24.94 -26.89
C PRO A 35 10.57 24.97 -25.51
N THR A 36 9.76 25.18 -24.47
CA THR A 36 10.19 25.03 -23.08
C THR A 36 10.79 23.64 -22.92
N PRO A 37 11.99 23.50 -22.32
CA PRO A 37 12.53 22.19 -22.02
C PRO A 37 11.54 21.47 -21.12
N SER A 38 10.87 20.47 -21.69
CA SER A 38 10.08 19.51 -20.96
C SER A 38 10.97 18.96 -19.86
N LEU A 39 10.72 19.32 -18.61
CA LEU A 39 11.31 18.72 -17.42
C LEU A 39 10.81 17.27 -17.29
N ARG A 40 11.01 16.45 -18.32
CA ARG A 40 10.88 15.00 -18.19
C ARG A 40 12.00 14.60 -17.25
N GLY A 41 11.56 14.22 -16.05
CA GLY A 41 12.44 13.89 -14.93
C GLY A 41 13.62 13.04 -15.38
N ARG A 42 14.81 13.51 -15.01
CA ARG A 42 16.05 12.72 -15.03
C ARG A 42 15.69 11.33 -14.51
N HIS A 43 15.99 10.27 -15.25
CA HIS A 43 15.79 8.90 -14.77
C HIS A 43 16.62 8.72 -13.49
N LYS A 44 15.98 8.86 -12.33
CA LYS A 44 16.61 8.67 -11.03
C LYS A 44 16.82 7.18 -10.81
N ASN A 45 17.99 6.82 -10.28
CA ASN A 45 18.23 5.47 -9.79
C ASN A 45 17.43 5.27 -8.50
N ILE A 46 16.24 4.66 -8.61
CA ILE A 46 15.34 4.49 -7.47
C ILE A 46 15.86 3.43 -6.51
N ASN A 47 16.07 3.83 -5.26
CA ASN A 47 16.53 2.98 -4.18
C ASN A 47 15.38 2.19 -3.55
N ARG A 48 15.54 0.86 -3.44
CA ARG A 48 14.57 -0.05 -2.80
C ARG A 48 14.94 -0.42 -1.35
N GLY A 49 16.00 0.20 -0.82
CA GLY A 49 16.50 0.04 0.52
C GLY A 49 15.59 0.65 1.59
N LYS A 50 15.94 0.38 2.85
CA LYS A 50 15.23 0.86 4.04
C LYS A 50 15.26 2.40 4.09
N TRP A 51 14.21 2.98 4.66
CA TRP A 51 14.16 4.41 4.96
C TRP A 51 14.93 4.69 6.25
N THR A 52 15.77 5.72 6.24
CA THR A 52 16.47 6.19 7.44
C THR A 52 15.61 7.19 8.23
N LYS A 53 16.04 7.51 9.45
CA LYS A 53 15.32 8.48 10.29
C LYS A 53 15.43 9.89 9.71
N GLU A 54 16.59 10.23 9.16
CA GLU A 54 16.86 11.52 8.52
C GLU A 54 15.98 11.70 7.28
N GLU A 55 15.77 10.63 6.51
CA GLU A 55 14.83 10.64 5.39
C GLU A 55 13.38 10.82 5.85
N ASP A 56 12.98 10.19 6.95
CA ASP A 56 11.63 10.35 7.52
C ASP A 56 11.41 11.78 8.05
N GLU A 57 12.40 12.36 8.74
CA GLU A 57 12.37 13.74 9.21
C GLU A 57 12.28 14.73 8.06
N LYS A 58 13.08 14.51 7.01
CA LYS A 58 13.01 15.30 5.77
C LYS A 58 11.66 15.14 5.08
N LEU A 59 11.13 13.91 4.98
CA LEU A 59 9.81 13.69 4.39
C LEU A 59 8.73 14.45 5.17
N LYS A 60 8.83 14.45 6.50
CA LYS A 60 7.90 15.17 7.37
C LYS A 60 7.91 16.67 7.12
N SER A 61 9.08 17.30 7.11
CA SER A 61 9.18 18.75 6.86
C SER A 61 8.74 19.14 5.45
N LEU A 62 9.00 18.29 4.46
CA LEU A 62 8.55 18.52 3.09
C LEU A 62 7.03 18.40 2.94
N VAL A 63 6.39 17.44 3.61
CA VAL A 63 4.93 17.34 3.58
C VAL A 63 4.28 18.50 4.33
N GLU A 64 4.89 18.99 5.42
CA GLU A 64 4.41 20.17 6.15
C GLU A 64 4.47 21.46 5.31
N SER A 65 5.49 21.60 4.46
CA SER A 65 5.68 22.79 3.60
C SER A 65 4.90 22.73 2.27
N TYR A 66 4.83 21.57 1.62
CA TYR A 66 4.20 21.41 0.30
C TYR A 66 2.80 20.77 0.35
N GLY A 67 2.40 20.16 1.47
CA GLY A 67 1.14 19.43 1.62
C GLY A 67 1.17 18.00 1.05
N GLU A 68 0.06 17.26 1.24
CA GLU A 68 -0.07 15.84 0.87
C GLU A 68 -0.50 15.57 -0.58
N SER A 69 -0.39 16.56 -1.47
CA SER A 69 -0.81 16.45 -2.88
C SER A 69 0.36 16.57 -3.88
N GLN A 70 1.48 17.16 -3.46
CA GLN A 70 2.61 17.50 -4.34
C GLN A 70 3.76 16.48 -4.27
N TRP A 71 3.43 15.18 -4.39
CA TRP A 71 4.41 14.09 -4.22
C TRP A 71 5.57 14.12 -5.22
N GLU A 72 5.33 14.59 -6.44
CA GLU A 72 6.37 14.76 -7.46
C GLU A 72 7.41 15.82 -7.04
N THR A 73 6.95 16.97 -6.55
CA THR A 73 7.82 18.02 -5.99
C THR A 73 8.62 17.51 -4.81
N ILE A 74 7.96 16.82 -3.87
CA ILE A 74 8.61 16.23 -2.70
C ILE A 74 9.69 15.22 -3.12
N ALA A 75 9.38 14.32 -4.06
CA ALA A 75 10.32 13.33 -4.55
C ALA A 75 11.48 13.94 -5.35
N ASN A 76 11.28 15.09 -5.99
CA ASN A 76 12.36 15.81 -6.66
C ASN A 76 13.47 16.25 -5.69
N LEU A 77 13.11 16.50 -4.44
CA LEU A 77 14.03 16.89 -3.36
C LEU A 77 14.76 15.70 -2.71
N PHE A 78 14.38 14.47 -3.04
CA PHE A 78 15.14 13.26 -2.69
C PHE A 78 16.04 12.82 -3.86
N PRO A 79 17.28 12.39 -3.61
CA PRO A 79 18.19 11.95 -4.67
C PRO A 79 17.73 10.66 -5.34
N ASP A 80 17.18 9.71 -4.57
CA ASP A 80 16.94 8.32 -4.97
C ASP A 80 15.56 7.77 -4.54
N ARG A 81 14.64 8.64 -4.07
CA ARG A 81 13.26 8.27 -3.74
C ARG A 81 12.28 8.74 -4.80
N SER A 82 11.31 7.88 -5.13
CA SER A 82 10.20 8.23 -6.03
C SER A 82 9.02 8.83 -5.24
N ASP A 83 8.17 9.56 -5.95
CA ASP A 83 6.88 10.09 -5.50
C ASP A 83 6.01 9.03 -4.82
N VAL A 84 5.87 7.87 -5.46
CA VAL A 84 5.12 6.73 -4.93
C VAL A 84 5.74 6.21 -3.62
N GLN A 85 7.07 6.21 -3.50
CA GLN A 85 7.73 5.78 -2.26
C GLN A 85 7.49 6.79 -1.13
N CYS A 86 7.64 8.09 -1.40
CA CYS A 86 7.36 9.16 -0.45
C CYS A 86 5.90 9.09 0.04
N GLN A 87 4.95 9.01 -0.89
CA GLN A 87 3.52 8.88 -0.58
C GLN A 87 3.24 7.64 0.29
N GLN A 88 3.76 6.48 -0.11
CA GLN A 88 3.55 5.25 0.66
C GLN A 88 4.20 5.32 2.04
N ARG A 89 5.38 5.93 2.15
CA ARG A 89 6.08 6.08 3.42
C ARG A 89 5.31 7.00 4.36
N TRP A 90 4.78 8.11 3.85
CA TRP A 90 3.94 9.04 4.59
C TRP A 90 2.73 8.33 5.21
N TYR A 91 1.85 7.77 4.36
CA TYR A 91 0.58 7.17 4.82
C TYR A 91 0.72 5.89 5.65
N LYS A 92 1.87 5.24 5.63
CA LYS A 92 2.07 3.97 6.35
C LYS A 92 2.94 4.09 7.60
N VAL A 93 3.76 5.15 7.73
CA VAL A 93 4.80 5.20 8.77
C VAL A 93 5.00 6.60 9.37
N VAL A 94 5.13 7.63 8.54
CA VAL A 94 5.61 8.95 8.97
C VAL A 94 4.49 9.90 9.39
N ASN A 95 3.31 9.82 8.76
CA ASN A 95 2.20 10.71 9.05
C ASN A 95 1.88 10.73 10.57
N PRO A 96 1.91 11.91 11.24
CA PRO A 96 1.68 12.04 12.67
C PRO A 96 0.25 11.66 13.11
N GLU A 97 -0.73 11.64 12.20
CA GLU A 97 -2.08 11.18 12.47
C GLU A 97 -2.17 9.66 12.70
N LEU A 98 -1.09 8.91 12.39
CA LEU A 98 -1.04 7.47 12.60
C LEU A 98 -0.89 7.12 14.10
N VAL A 99 -1.80 6.29 14.59
CA VAL A 99 -1.79 5.85 15.99
C VAL A 99 -0.89 4.62 16.16
N LYS A 100 0.23 4.81 16.85
CA LYS A 100 1.21 3.75 17.18
C LYS A 100 1.03 3.14 18.59
N GLY A 101 0.08 3.67 19.36
CA GLY A 101 -0.15 3.33 20.77
C GLY A 101 -1.05 2.11 21.02
N PRO A 102 -1.36 1.84 22.30
CA PRO A 102 -2.21 0.72 22.72
C PRO A 102 -3.61 0.84 22.11
N TRP A 103 -4.31 -0.30 22.01
CA TRP A 103 -5.69 -0.36 21.54
C TRP A 103 -6.65 -0.03 22.69
N THR A 104 -7.61 0.85 22.44
CA THR A 104 -8.70 1.10 23.39
C THR A 104 -9.80 0.06 23.23
N LYS A 105 -10.67 -0.03 24.24
CA LYS A 105 -11.80 -0.96 24.21
C LYS A 105 -12.79 -0.61 23.10
N GLU A 106 -13.00 0.68 22.87
CA GLU A 106 -13.89 1.20 21.83
C GLU A 106 -13.35 0.86 20.43
N GLU A 107 -12.04 0.97 20.23
CA GLU A 107 -11.39 0.53 18.98
C GLU A 107 -11.55 -0.98 18.77
N ASP A 108 -11.36 -1.79 19.81
CA ASP A 108 -11.51 -3.24 19.76
C ASP A 108 -12.95 -3.65 19.41
N GLU A 109 -13.93 -3.04 20.09
CA GLU A 109 -15.36 -3.24 19.80
C GLU A 109 -15.67 -2.90 18.34
N LYS A 110 -15.11 -1.80 17.84
CA LYS A 110 -15.30 -1.39 16.45
C LYS A 110 -14.67 -2.37 15.46
N VAL A 111 -13.47 -2.88 15.73
CA VAL A 111 -12.86 -3.93 14.91
C VAL A 111 -13.75 -5.17 14.90
N ILE A 112 -14.27 -5.61 16.05
CA ILE A 112 -15.14 -6.78 16.14
C ILE A 112 -16.42 -6.59 15.32
N GLU A 113 -17.09 -5.45 15.47
CA GLU A 113 -18.30 -5.09 14.71
C GLU A 113 -18.03 -5.14 13.20
N LEU A 114 -16.97 -4.48 12.76
CA LEU A 114 -16.63 -4.37 11.34
C LEU A 114 -16.16 -5.70 10.74
N VAL A 115 -15.47 -6.55 11.51
CA VAL A 115 -15.11 -7.90 11.07
C VAL A 115 -16.35 -8.78 10.95
N LYS A 116 -17.33 -8.67 11.86
CA LYS A 116 -18.61 -9.37 11.72
C LYS A 116 -19.35 -8.92 10.45
N LYS A 117 -19.30 -7.63 10.12
CA LYS A 117 -19.98 -7.05 8.95
C LYS A 117 -19.29 -7.36 7.62
N TYR A 118 -17.97 -7.21 7.54
CA TYR A 118 -17.21 -7.27 6.28
C TYR A 118 -16.38 -8.55 6.09
N GLY A 119 -16.22 -9.34 7.16
CA GLY A 119 -15.38 -10.53 7.23
C GLY A 119 -13.89 -10.21 7.53
N PRO A 120 -13.12 -11.20 8.02
CA PRO A 120 -11.73 -11.05 8.46
C PRO A 120 -10.72 -11.07 7.28
N LYS A 121 -11.01 -10.31 6.22
CA LYS A 121 -10.15 -10.20 5.02
C LYS A 121 -10.02 -8.76 4.53
N LYS A 122 -11.03 -7.93 4.74
CA LYS A 122 -11.12 -6.56 4.19
C LYS A 122 -10.51 -5.51 5.13
N TRP A 123 -9.26 -5.72 5.54
CA TRP A 123 -8.60 -4.90 6.57
C TRP A 123 -8.44 -3.43 6.21
N THR A 124 -8.20 -3.12 4.93
CA THR A 124 -8.12 -1.73 4.45
C THR A 124 -9.46 -1.02 4.55
N VAL A 125 -10.58 -1.74 4.38
CA VAL A 125 -11.93 -1.18 4.55
C VAL A 125 -12.21 -0.96 6.04
N ILE A 126 -11.91 -1.95 6.88
CA ILE A 126 -12.08 -1.85 8.34
C ILE A 126 -11.31 -0.64 8.89
N ALA A 127 -10.05 -0.47 8.48
CA ALA A 127 -9.20 0.63 8.94
C ALA A 127 -9.75 2.03 8.59
N LYS A 128 -10.52 2.18 7.50
CA LYS A 128 -11.13 3.48 7.15
C LYS A 128 -12.15 3.97 8.19
N HIS A 129 -12.67 3.07 9.03
CA HIS A 129 -13.60 3.41 10.10
C HIS A 129 -12.91 3.67 11.44
N LEU A 130 -11.58 3.57 11.49
CA LEU A 130 -10.78 3.80 12.68
C LEU A 130 -9.84 4.98 12.43
N ARG A 131 -9.85 5.97 13.31
CA ARG A 131 -9.00 7.15 13.15
C ARG A 131 -7.53 6.76 13.37
N GLY A 132 -6.70 7.01 12.35
CA GLY A 132 -5.25 6.82 12.43
C GLY A 132 -4.76 5.37 12.52
N ARG A 133 -5.65 4.37 12.51
CA ARG A 133 -5.26 2.94 12.44
C ARG A 133 -5.18 2.48 11.00
N ILE A 134 -4.20 1.64 10.70
CA ILE A 134 -4.04 1.04 9.37
C ILE A 134 -4.49 -0.41 9.34
N GLY A 135 -4.82 -0.91 8.14
CA GLY A 135 -5.32 -2.27 7.96
C GLY A 135 -4.38 -3.37 8.51
N LYS A 136 -3.06 -3.16 8.43
CA LYS A 136 -2.08 -4.07 9.03
C LYS A 136 -2.30 -4.21 10.54
N GLN A 137 -2.47 -3.10 11.25
CA GLN A 137 -2.70 -3.10 12.70
C GLN A 137 -4.03 -3.77 13.04
N CYS A 138 -5.09 -3.50 12.27
CA CYS A 138 -6.40 -4.12 12.48
C CYS A 138 -6.33 -5.65 12.33
N ARG A 139 -5.65 -6.14 11.28
CA ARG A 139 -5.43 -7.57 11.04
C ARG A 139 -4.69 -8.22 12.21
N GLU A 140 -3.59 -7.60 12.62
CA GLU A 140 -2.76 -8.09 13.71
C GLU A 140 -3.53 -8.15 15.03
N ARG A 141 -4.26 -7.07 15.36
CA ARG A 141 -5.10 -7.01 16.55
C ARG A 141 -6.17 -8.10 16.56
N TRP A 142 -6.85 -8.32 15.42
CA TRP A 142 -7.84 -9.36 15.29
C TRP A 142 -7.26 -10.76 15.51
N HIS A 143 -6.22 -11.13 14.75
CA HIS A 143 -5.68 -12.48 14.79
C HIS A 143 -4.90 -12.83 16.05
N ASN A 144 -4.45 -11.84 16.82
CA ASN A 144 -3.69 -12.07 18.05
C ASN A 144 -4.52 -11.92 19.32
N HIS A 145 -5.58 -11.08 19.32
CA HIS A 145 -6.27 -10.73 20.56
C HIS A 145 -7.80 -10.86 20.52
N LEU A 146 -8.44 -10.51 19.40
CA LEU A 146 -9.91 -10.36 19.33
C LEU A 146 -10.64 -11.56 18.74
N ASN A 147 -9.98 -12.36 17.89
CA ASN A 147 -10.60 -13.52 17.29
C ASN A 147 -10.97 -14.55 18.39
N PRO A 148 -12.26 -14.91 18.54
CA PRO A 148 -12.70 -15.85 19.58
C PRO A 148 -12.07 -17.24 19.46
N CYS A 149 -11.60 -17.62 18.26
CA CYS A 149 -10.97 -18.92 18.02
C CYS A 149 -9.54 -19.03 18.57
N ILE A 150 -8.96 -17.96 19.12
CA ILE A 150 -7.59 -17.99 19.67
C ILE A 150 -7.59 -18.64 21.06
N LYS A 151 -6.76 -19.67 21.22
CA LYS A 151 -6.52 -20.31 22.51
C LYS A 151 -5.44 -19.55 23.29
N LYS A 152 -5.81 -19.04 24.46
CA LYS A 152 -4.90 -18.37 25.40
C LYS A 152 -4.40 -19.29 26.53
N THR A 153 -4.76 -20.57 26.49
CA THR A 153 -4.35 -21.58 27.48
C THR A 153 -2.90 -22.01 27.26
N ALA A 154 -2.30 -22.64 28.28
CA ALA A 154 -1.00 -23.28 28.16
C ALA A 154 -0.96 -24.30 27.00
N TRP A 155 0.23 -24.55 26.45
CA TRP A 155 0.44 -25.60 25.45
C TRP A 155 0.20 -26.96 26.06
N THR A 156 -0.56 -27.82 25.38
CA THR A 156 -0.71 -29.21 25.81
C THR A 156 0.41 -30.07 25.27
N LEU A 157 0.68 -31.19 25.93
CA LEU A 157 1.71 -32.14 25.49
C LEU A 157 1.43 -32.67 24.07
N GLU A 158 0.16 -32.82 23.70
CA GLU A 158 -0.26 -33.20 22.35
C GLU A 158 0.10 -32.12 21.33
N GLU A 159 -0.17 -30.85 21.63
CA GLU A 159 0.19 -29.74 20.76
C GLU A 159 1.72 -29.62 20.60
N GLU A 160 2.48 -29.81 21.67
CA GLU A 160 3.95 -29.84 21.63
C GLU A 160 4.47 -30.99 20.77
N LYS A 161 3.91 -32.20 20.92
CA LYS A 161 4.23 -33.36 20.08
C LYS A 161 3.94 -33.08 18.60
N MET A 162 2.82 -32.41 18.30
CA MET A 162 2.46 -32.01 16.94
C MET A 162 3.47 -31.02 16.35
N ILE A 163 3.96 -30.06 17.13
CA ILE A 163 5.01 -29.13 16.69
C ILE A 163 6.28 -29.90 16.30
N VAL A 164 6.77 -30.78 17.18
CA VAL A 164 7.99 -31.56 16.91
C VAL A 164 7.81 -32.46 15.69
N HIS A 165 6.67 -33.14 15.59
CA HIS A 165 6.35 -34.01 14.46
C HIS A 165 6.36 -33.25 13.14
N TYR A 166 5.63 -32.12 13.05
CA TYR A 166 5.57 -31.35 11.81
C TYR A 166 6.85 -30.57 11.51
N HIS A 167 7.61 -30.14 12.52
CA HIS A 167 8.93 -29.54 12.31
C HIS A 167 9.91 -30.54 11.69
N ARG A 168 9.86 -31.82 12.10
CA ARG A 168 10.68 -32.88 11.48
C ARG A 168 10.37 -33.09 10.00
N ILE A 169 9.10 -32.94 9.60
CA ILE A 169 8.64 -33.16 8.22
C ILE A 169 8.83 -31.91 7.34
N LEU A 170 8.49 -30.73 7.88
CA LEU A 170 8.38 -29.48 7.13
C LEU A 170 9.55 -28.51 7.38
N GLY A 171 10.39 -28.77 8.37
CA GLY A 171 11.44 -27.85 8.82
C GLY A 171 10.87 -26.52 9.32
N ASN A 172 11.55 -25.42 9.02
CA ASN A 172 11.21 -24.07 9.48
C ASN A 172 10.03 -23.41 8.74
N GLN A 173 9.10 -24.21 8.20
CA GLN A 173 7.89 -23.72 7.53
C GLN A 173 6.78 -23.44 8.54
N TRP A 174 7.03 -22.54 9.49
CA TRP A 174 6.13 -22.23 10.62
C TRP A 174 4.70 -21.87 10.20
N SER A 175 4.52 -21.17 9.09
CA SER A 175 3.18 -20.85 8.58
C SER A 175 2.37 -22.08 8.13
N LYS A 176 3.03 -23.18 7.75
CA LYS A 176 2.35 -24.46 7.45
C LYS A 176 2.11 -25.25 8.72
N ILE A 177 3.07 -25.24 9.66
CA ILE A 177 2.94 -25.92 10.96
C ILE A 177 1.79 -25.30 11.77
N ALA A 178 1.70 -23.98 11.84
CA ALA A 178 0.63 -23.27 12.55
C ALA A 178 -0.77 -23.65 12.04
N LYS A 179 -0.93 -23.95 10.74
CA LYS A 179 -2.22 -24.41 10.18
C LYS A 179 -2.67 -25.76 10.75
N GLN A 180 -1.76 -26.56 11.29
CA GLN A 180 -2.05 -27.85 11.92
C GLN A 180 -2.42 -27.71 13.41
N LEU A 181 -2.29 -26.51 13.98
CA LEU A 181 -2.53 -26.22 15.39
C LEU A 181 -3.73 -25.26 15.50
N PRO A 182 -4.97 -25.79 15.49
CA PRO A 182 -6.16 -24.96 15.45
C PRO A 182 -6.25 -24.08 16.71
N GLY A 183 -6.30 -22.78 16.48
CA GLY A 183 -6.40 -21.76 17.52
C GLY A 183 -5.06 -21.28 18.10
N ARG A 184 -3.93 -21.68 17.51
CA ARG A 184 -2.57 -21.20 17.84
C ARG A 184 -1.99 -20.29 16.75
#